data_AF-A0A5B8NKN8-F1
#
_entry.id   AF-A0A5B8NKN8-F1
#
_cell.length_a   1.000
_cell.length_b   1.000
_cell.length_c   1.000
_cell.angle_alpha   90.00
_cell.angle_beta   90.00
_cell.angle_gamma   90.00
#
_symmetry.space_group_name_H-M   'P 1'
#
loop_
_entity.id
_entity.type
_entity.pdbx_description
1 polymer ?
#
loop_
_entity_poly.entity_id
_entity_poly.type
_entity_poly.pdbx_seq_one_letter_code
_entity_poly.pdbx_strand_id
1 'polypeptide(L)'
;MPSNFDFLQTDYPDLYQDATQAEQLVKTAPRASCFYSRYTLEQAVKWLYANDPYLKLPYDSNLGALIHEQTFKDNLKPGLFPKFRTILKTGNHAVHQNTPIGEKDALHLVKELFHILYWLCRFYSPNGKNLPSLTFDRDLIPDSQGNQDYSRQQLQELETQLSETDEMRRIAETRRQQTEQELNALKAELDELRQQNQAVSDPHDYNEADTRHYLIDLLLREAGWDIDQPHAQEYEVTGMPNSTGKGYIDYVLWADNGTPLALVEAKRTSKDANQGKHQAKLYADCLEQQYQQRPVIFYSNGYQHWLWDDVTYPPRSVQGFLKPDELQRLIFRRTNRKPLHLAEGLRILRLQF
;
A
#
# COMPACT_ATOMS: atom_id res chain seq x y z
N MET A 1 9.74 27.86 -7.04
CA MET A 1 10.63 26.78 -7.50
C MET A 1 9.77 25.82 -8.30
N PRO A 2 10.30 25.18 -9.35
CA PRO A 2 9.55 24.15 -10.07
C PRO A 2 9.16 23.02 -9.12
N SER A 3 7.96 22.46 -9.27
CA SER A 3 7.42 21.38 -8.45
C SER A 3 6.95 20.22 -9.34
N ASN A 4 6.99 18.98 -8.80
CA ASN A 4 6.33 17.85 -9.46
C ASN A 4 4.83 18.07 -9.66
N PHE A 5 4.21 19.01 -8.93
CA PHE A 5 2.78 19.25 -8.92
C PHE A 5 2.34 20.49 -9.72
N ASP A 6 3.25 21.15 -10.45
CA ASP A 6 2.95 22.38 -11.21
C ASP A 6 1.76 22.22 -12.18
N PHE A 7 1.51 20.99 -12.66
CA PHE A 7 0.38 20.69 -13.55
C PHE A 7 -1.01 20.86 -12.91
N LEU A 8 -1.09 21.02 -11.58
CA LEU A 8 -2.34 21.26 -10.85
C LEU A 8 -2.70 22.73 -10.76
N GLN A 9 -1.74 23.64 -10.93
CA GLN A 9 -1.88 25.04 -10.54
C GLN A 9 -3.07 25.77 -11.20
N THR A 10 -3.44 25.37 -12.43
CA THR A 10 -4.53 26.02 -13.18
C THR A 10 -5.91 25.55 -12.72
N ASP A 11 -6.11 24.24 -12.62
CA ASP A 11 -7.43 23.64 -12.40
C ASP A 11 -7.69 23.27 -10.93
N TYR A 12 -6.64 23.07 -10.14
CA TYR A 12 -6.69 22.61 -8.74
C TYR A 12 -5.68 23.34 -7.85
N PRO A 13 -5.79 24.67 -7.68
CA PRO A 13 -4.82 25.47 -6.92
C PRO A 13 -4.69 25.07 -5.45
N ASP A 14 -5.78 24.63 -4.81
CA ASP A 14 -5.75 24.18 -3.41
C ASP A 14 -4.99 22.85 -3.28
N LEU A 15 -5.26 21.88 -4.18
CA LEU A 15 -4.50 20.61 -4.22
C LEU A 15 -3.03 20.84 -4.57
N TYR A 16 -2.73 21.81 -5.43
CA TYR A 16 -1.36 22.22 -5.74
C TYR A 16 -0.64 22.71 -4.47
N GLN A 17 -1.27 23.56 -3.67
CA GLN A 17 -0.69 24.07 -2.43
C GLN A 17 -0.39 22.93 -1.45
N ASP A 18 -1.35 22.04 -1.21
CA ASP A 18 -1.19 20.94 -0.26
C ASP A 18 -0.17 19.90 -0.73
N ALA A 19 -0.17 19.56 -2.02
CA ALA A 19 0.77 18.61 -2.60
C ALA A 19 2.21 19.15 -2.57
N THR A 20 2.38 20.44 -2.87
CA THR A 20 3.68 21.12 -2.81
C THR A 20 4.18 21.18 -1.37
N GLN A 21 3.29 21.36 -0.39
CA GLN A 21 3.66 21.29 1.03
C GLN A 21 4.17 19.89 1.39
N ALA A 22 3.51 18.82 0.91
CA ALA A 22 3.99 17.46 1.12
C ALA A 22 5.38 17.23 0.49
N GLU A 23 5.61 17.72 -0.73
CA GLU A 23 6.89 17.63 -1.45
C GLU A 23 8.03 18.33 -0.72
N GLN A 24 7.81 19.56 -0.25
CA GLN A 24 8.83 20.36 0.43
C GLN A 24 9.33 19.73 1.74
N LEU A 25 8.47 18.93 2.40
CA LEU A 25 8.77 18.33 3.69
C LEU A 25 9.47 16.96 3.59
N VAL A 26 9.64 16.39 2.39
CA VAL A 26 10.17 15.02 2.21
C VAL A 26 11.50 14.80 2.93
N LYS A 27 12.44 15.75 2.78
CA LYS A 27 13.80 15.65 3.34
C LYS A 27 13.90 16.20 4.77
N THR A 28 13.09 17.18 5.14
CA THR A 28 13.22 17.92 6.42
C THR A 28 12.33 17.41 7.53
N ALA A 29 11.12 16.96 7.18
CA ALA A 29 10.10 16.47 8.10
C ALA A 29 9.31 15.31 7.45
N PRO A 30 9.95 14.13 7.26
CA PRO A 30 9.35 13.01 6.54
C PRO A 30 7.97 12.58 7.08
N ARG A 31 7.78 12.58 8.40
CA ARG A 31 6.49 12.24 9.00
C ARG A 31 5.42 13.27 8.66
N ALA A 32 5.74 14.56 8.68
CA ALA A 32 4.82 15.61 8.23
C ALA A 32 4.52 15.54 6.73
N SER A 33 5.50 15.19 5.89
CA SER A 33 5.29 14.94 4.45
C SER A 33 4.27 13.81 4.20
N CYS A 34 4.38 12.70 4.95
CA CYS A 34 3.40 11.61 4.90
C CYS A 34 1.99 12.06 5.35
N PHE A 35 1.91 12.91 6.37
CA PHE A 35 0.64 13.50 6.82
C PHE A 35 0.00 14.35 5.72
N TYR A 36 0.74 15.31 5.16
CA TYR A 36 0.21 16.18 4.10
C TYR A 36 -0.16 15.37 2.86
N SER A 37 0.61 14.33 2.51
CA SER A 37 0.24 13.43 1.39
C SER A 37 -1.13 12.79 1.58
N ARG A 38 -1.46 12.34 2.80
CA ARG A 38 -2.79 11.81 3.12
C ARG A 38 -3.86 12.90 3.13
N TYR A 39 -3.54 14.07 3.68
CA TYR A 39 -4.47 15.20 3.70
C TYR A 39 -4.84 15.63 2.27
N THR A 40 -3.86 15.84 1.38
CA THR A 40 -4.11 16.16 -0.03
C THR A 40 -4.92 15.08 -0.74
N LEU A 41 -4.63 13.79 -0.45
CA LEU A 41 -5.43 12.69 -0.99
C LEU A 41 -6.89 12.79 -0.53
N GLU A 42 -7.12 13.11 0.74
CA GLU A 42 -8.46 13.31 1.28
C GLU A 42 -9.19 14.45 0.57
N GLN A 43 -8.51 15.57 0.33
CA GLN A 43 -9.06 16.69 -0.43
C GLN A 43 -9.42 16.31 -1.87
N ALA A 44 -8.54 15.58 -2.56
CA ALA A 44 -8.82 15.09 -3.90
C ALA A 44 -10.03 14.14 -3.93
N VAL A 45 -10.16 13.25 -2.94
CA VAL A 45 -11.30 12.34 -2.82
C VAL A 45 -12.60 13.11 -2.53
N LYS A 46 -12.58 14.09 -1.62
CA LYS A 46 -13.74 14.97 -1.36
C LYS A 46 -14.16 15.72 -2.62
N TRP A 47 -13.20 16.27 -3.36
CA TRP A 47 -13.46 16.95 -4.62
C TRP A 47 -14.13 16.02 -5.64
N LEU A 48 -13.65 14.77 -5.78
CA LEU A 48 -14.29 13.76 -6.62
C LEU A 48 -15.75 13.52 -6.19
N TYR A 49 -16.00 13.33 -4.89
CA TYR A 49 -17.37 13.19 -4.38
C TYR A 49 -18.21 14.47 -4.50
N ALA A 50 -17.63 15.67 -4.58
CA ALA A 50 -18.39 16.87 -4.83
C ALA A 50 -18.79 17.00 -6.31
N ASN A 51 -17.94 16.54 -7.24
CA ASN A 51 -18.03 16.85 -8.67
C ASN A 51 -18.40 15.67 -9.57
N ASP A 52 -18.41 14.43 -9.06
CA ASP A 52 -18.70 13.23 -9.83
C ASP A 52 -20.01 12.56 -9.41
N PRO A 53 -21.12 12.79 -10.15
CA PRO A 53 -22.42 12.18 -9.86
C PRO A 53 -22.45 10.65 -9.96
N TYR A 54 -21.46 10.03 -10.61
CA TYR A 54 -21.35 8.57 -10.65
C TYR A 54 -21.03 7.98 -9.26
N LEU A 55 -20.24 8.70 -8.46
CA LEU A 55 -19.78 8.22 -7.16
C LEU A 55 -20.92 8.22 -6.14
N LYS A 56 -21.10 7.11 -5.44
CA LYS A 56 -22.10 6.96 -4.37
C LYS A 56 -21.47 7.21 -3.01
N LEU A 57 -22.12 8.02 -2.19
CA LEU A 57 -21.66 8.28 -0.83
C LEU A 57 -21.84 7.02 0.04
N PRO A 58 -20.78 6.52 0.71
CA PRO A 58 -20.91 5.50 1.74
C PRO A 58 -21.60 6.05 3.00
N TYR A 59 -21.93 5.16 3.94
CA TYR A 59 -22.54 5.54 5.22
C TYR A 59 -21.57 6.35 6.12
N ASP A 60 -20.30 5.94 6.14
CA ASP A 60 -19.25 6.59 6.90
C ASP A 60 -18.46 7.54 5.99
N SER A 61 -18.12 8.73 6.48
CA SER A 61 -17.47 9.80 5.71
C SER A 61 -15.94 9.82 5.84
N ASN A 62 -15.33 8.88 6.57
CA ASN A 62 -13.87 8.83 6.64
C ASN A 62 -13.23 8.39 5.31
N LEU A 63 -11.98 8.80 5.08
CA LEU A 63 -11.24 8.51 3.85
C LEU A 63 -11.22 7.01 3.50
N GLY A 64 -11.09 6.15 4.50
CA GLY A 64 -11.10 4.70 4.31
C GLY A 64 -12.41 4.17 3.75
N ALA A 65 -13.55 4.66 4.24
CA ALA A 65 -14.88 4.30 3.74
C ALA A 65 -15.10 4.82 2.31
N LEU A 66 -14.68 6.06 2.04
CA LEU A 66 -14.79 6.70 0.72
C LEU A 66 -14.03 5.91 -0.35
N ILE A 67 -12.73 5.64 -0.16
CA ILE A 67 -11.95 4.94 -1.19
C ILE A 67 -12.37 3.46 -1.38
N HIS A 68 -13.03 2.86 -0.38
CA HIS A 68 -13.47 1.45 -0.45
C HIS A 68 -14.87 1.28 -1.02
N GLU A 69 -15.61 2.37 -1.24
CA GLU A 69 -16.89 2.32 -1.93
C GLU A 69 -16.71 1.79 -3.37
N GLN A 70 -17.69 1.02 -3.85
CA GLN A 70 -17.55 0.25 -5.08
C GLN A 70 -17.49 1.14 -6.32
N THR A 71 -18.36 2.16 -6.42
CA THR A 71 -18.30 3.11 -7.55
C THR A 71 -17.01 3.91 -7.56
N PHE A 72 -16.41 4.20 -6.40
CA PHE A 72 -15.06 4.77 -6.35
C PHE A 72 -14.02 3.84 -6.97
N LYS A 73 -14.01 2.55 -6.60
CA LYS A 73 -13.06 1.57 -7.17
C LYS A 73 -13.25 1.37 -8.67
N ASP A 74 -14.50 1.27 -9.12
CA ASP A 74 -14.84 1.06 -10.52
C ASP A 74 -14.44 2.25 -11.41
N ASN A 75 -14.33 3.44 -10.81
CA ASN A 75 -13.89 4.66 -11.47
C ASN A 75 -12.37 4.73 -11.74
N LEU A 76 -11.58 3.92 -11.04
CA LEU A 76 -10.11 4.01 -11.10
C LEU A 76 -9.52 3.18 -12.23
N LYS A 77 -8.44 3.69 -12.84
CA LYS A 77 -7.58 2.89 -13.71
C LYS A 77 -6.88 1.76 -12.95
N PRO A 78 -6.57 0.63 -13.63
CA PRO A 78 -5.75 -0.43 -13.05
C PRO A 78 -4.44 0.12 -12.46
N GLY A 79 -4.10 -0.31 -11.24
CA GLY A 79 -2.89 0.12 -10.52
C GLY A 79 -3.06 1.36 -9.63
N LEU A 80 -4.14 2.15 -9.76
CA LEU A 80 -4.35 3.34 -8.93
C LEU A 80 -4.83 3.03 -7.52
N PHE A 81 -5.84 2.18 -7.35
CA PHE A 81 -6.40 1.84 -6.03
C PHE A 81 -5.33 1.41 -4.99
N PRO A 82 -4.34 0.57 -5.37
CA PRO A 82 -3.10 0.39 -4.65
C PRO A 82 -2.47 1.65 -4.01
N LYS A 83 -2.28 2.69 -4.82
CA LYS A 83 -1.64 3.96 -4.43
C LYS A 83 -2.46 4.69 -3.36
N PHE A 84 -3.79 4.77 -3.54
CA PHE A 84 -4.71 5.30 -2.53
C PHE A 84 -4.58 4.58 -1.18
N ARG A 85 -4.52 3.24 -1.21
CA ARG A 85 -4.37 2.43 0.01
C ARG A 85 -3.02 2.65 0.68
N THR A 86 -1.94 2.80 -0.10
CA THR A 86 -0.60 3.03 0.42
C THR A 86 -0.52 4.35 1.17
N ILE A 87 -1.01 5.44 0.57
CA ILE A 87 -1.07 6.75 1.21
C ILE A 87 -1.96 6.72 2.46
N LEU A 88 -3.13 6.07 2.41
CA LEU A 88 -4.01 5.93 3.58
C LEU A 88 -3.30 5.18 4.72
N LYS A 89 -2.66 4.03 4.44
CA LYS A 89 -2.01 3.20 5.46
C LYS A 89 -0.83 3.94 6.10
N THR A 90 0.11 4.41 5.29
CA THR A 90 1.33 5.07 5.78
C THR A 90 1.03 6.46 6.36
N GLY A 91 0.05 7.18 5.82
CA GLY A 91 -0.42 8.44 6.40
C GLY A 91 -1.04 8.25 7.79
N ASN A 92 -1.90 7.24 7.97
CA ASN A 92 -2.42 6.89 9.31
C ASN A 92 -1.29 6.47 10.26
N HIS A 93 -0.28 5.77 9.76
CA HIS A 93 0.93 5.42 10.52
C HIS A 93 1.62 6.66 11.07
N ALA A 94 1.84 7.66 10.21
CA ALA A 94 2.52 8.91 10.54
C ALA A 94 1.86 9.66 11.72
N VAL A 95 0.53 9.62 11.80
CA VAL A 95 -0.24 10.35 12.81
C VAL A 95 -0.49 9.54 14.08
N HIS A 96 -0.65 8.22 13.98
CA HIS A 96 -1.18 7.42 15.09
C HIS A 96 -0.20 6.44 15.70
N GLN A 97 0.89 6.08 15.01
CA GLN A 97 1.86 5.11 15.51
C GLN A 97 3.18 5.78 15.95
N ASN A 98 3.92 5.07 16.81
CA ASN A 98 5.20 5.57 17.35
C ASN A 98 6.42 5.17 16.50
N THR A 99 6.27 4.27 15.51
CA THR A 99 7.38 3.82 14.67
C THR A 99 7.99 4.98 13.87
N PRO A 100 9.33 5.05 13.73
CA PRO A 100 9.98 6.05 12.89
C PRO A 100 9.46 6.02 11.44
N ILE A 101 9.33 7.20 10.84
CA ILE A 101 9.08 7.39 9.40
C ILE A 101 10.29 8.09 8.83
N GLY A 102 10.85 7.55 7.75
CA GLY A 102 12.05 8.09 7.12
C GLY A 102 11.76 8.81 5.79
N GLU A 103 12.79 9.47 5.26
CA GLU A 103 12.74 10.15 3.95
C GLU A 103 12.26 9.21 2.83
N LYS A 104 12.68 7.93 2.86
CA LYS A 104 12.25 6.94 1.86
C LYS A 104 10.73 6.73 1.85
N ASP A 105 10.09 6.73 3.01
CA ASP A 105 8.64 6.60 3.14
C ASP A 105 7.93 7.84 2.58
N ALA A 106 8.40 9.03 2.98
CA ALA A 106 7.86 10.30 2.51
C ALA A 106 7.98 10.46 0.99
N LEU A 107 9.17 10.18 0.46
CA LEU A 107 9.44 10.19 -0.97
C LEU A 107 8.51 9.25 -1.74
N HIS A 108 8.33 8.03 -1.23
CA HIS A 108 7.42 7.06 -1.84
C HIS A 108 5.98 7.59 -1.86
N LEU A 109 5.49 8.11 -0.72
CA LEU A 109 4.12 8.63 -0.62
C LEU A 109 3.86 9.83 -1.54
N VAL A 110 4.82 10.76 -1.65
CA VAL A 110 4.70 11.91 -2.56
C VAL A 110 4.71 11.45 -4.02
N LYS A 111 5.51 10.43 -4.38
CA LYS A 111 5.45 9.81 -5.72
C LYS A 111 4.10 9.15 -5.98
N GLU A 112 3.54 8.42 -5.01
CA GLU A 112 2.20 7.83 -5.15
C GLU A 112 1.11 8.90 -5.30
N LEU A 113 1.22 10.01 -4.55
CA LEU A 113 0.32 11.16 -4.65
C LEU A 113 0.41 11.80 -6.04
N PHE A 114 1.61 11.97 -6.59
CA PHE A 114 1.82 12.46 -7.95
C PHE A 114 1.06 11.65 -8.99
N HIS A 115 1.11 10.32 -8.94
CA HIS A 115 0.36 9.47 -9.88
C HIS A 115 -1.16 9.66 -9.75
N ILE A 116 -1.67 9.81 -8.52
CA ILE A 116 -3.10 10.01 -8.25
C ILE A 116 -3.56 11.37 -8.77
N LEU A 117 -2.82 12.43 -8.46
CA LEU A 117 -3.16 13.79 -8.87
C LEU A 117 -2.98 13.99 -10.38
N TYR A 118 -2.00 13.33 -11.00
CA TYR A 118 -1.87 13.26 -12.46
C TYR A 118 -3.12 12.64 -13.09
N TRP A 119 -3.59 11.51 -12.57
CA TRP A 119 -4.84 10.89 -13.06
C TRP A 119 -6.04 11.81 -12.89
N LEU A 120 -6.18 12.46 -11.73
CA LEU A 120 -7.26 13.43 -11.49
C LEU A 120 -7.25 14.52 -12.56
N CYS A 121 -6.13 15.21 -12.74
CA CYS A 121 -5.97 16.27 -13.75
C CYS A 121 -6.22 15.73 -15.17
N ARG A 122 -5.67 14.56 -15.50
CA ARG A 122 -5.79 13.97 -16.83
C ARG A 122 -7.23 13.71 -17.25
N PHE A 123 -8.11 13.32 -16.32
CA PHE A 123 -9.48 12.90 -16.62
C PHE A 123 -10.55 13.91 -16.24
N TYR A 124 -10.30 14.77 -15.25
CA TYR A 124 -11.29 15.71 -14.72
C TYR A 124 -10.99 17.18 -15.05
N SER A 125 -9.81 17.53 -15.53
CA SER A 125 -9.54 18.90 -16.01
C SER A 125 -10.15 19.16 -17.39
N PRO A 126 -10.61 20.40 -17.67
CA PRO A 126 -11.03 20.83 -19.00
C PRO A 126 -9.97 20.61 -20.09
N ASN A 127 -8.69 20.79 -19.76
CA ASN A 127 -7.57 20.63 -20.68
C ASN A 127 -6.78 19.32 -20.46
N GLY A 128 -7.37 18.35 -19.74
CA GLY A 128 -6.69 17.10 -19.35
C GLY A 128 -6.11 16.32 -20.55
N LYS A 129 -6.79 16.30 -21.70
CA LYS A 129 -6.31 15.65 -22.94
C LYS A 129 -4.96 16.14 -23.45
N ASN A 130 -4.58 17.37 -23.13
CA ASN A 130 -3.32 17.99 -23.54
C ASN A 130 -2.26 17.97 -22.44
N LEU A 131 -2.56 17.33 -21.30
CA LEU A 131 -1.57 17.12 -20.25
C LEU A 131 -0.44 16.24 -20.80
N PRO A 132 0.82 16.70 -20.80
CA PRO A 132 1.94 15.92 -21.32
C PRO A 132 2.19 14.70 -20.44
N SER A 133 2.90 13.71 -20.98
CA SER A 133 3.41 12.59 -20.16
C SER A 133 4.44 13.13 -19.17
N LEU A 134 4.06 13.22 -17.90
CA LEU A 134 4.93 13.71 -16.82
C LEU A 134 5.47 12.52 -16.03
N THR A 135 6.73 12.60 -15.63
CA THR A 135 7.36 11.64 -14.73
C THR A 135 7.76 12.33 -13.45
N PHE A 136 7.61 11.64 -12.32
CA PHE A 136 8.07 12.15 -11.03
C PHE A 136 9.59 12.34 -11.05
N ASP A 137 10.04 13.55 -10.74
CA ASP A 137 11.43 13.94 -10.68
C ASP A 137 11.86 14.20 -9.24
N ARG A 138 12.78 13.37 -8.76
CA ARG A 138 13.31 13.43 -7.39
C ARG A 138 14.19 14.66 -7.19
N ASP A 139 14.78 15.20 -8.24
CA ASP A 139 15.72 16.33 -8.18
C ASP A 139 14.98 17.65 -7.96
N LEU A 140 13.65 17.68 -8.16
CA LEU A 140 12.80 18.81 -7.81
C LEU A 140 12.52 18.93 -6.30
N ILE A 141 12.83 17.89 -5.51
CA ILE A 141 12.61 17.92 -4.06
C ILE A 141 13.65 18.82 -3.39
N PRO A 142 13.24 19.92 -2.73
CA PRO A 142 14.19 20.91 -2.21
C PRO A 142 15.16 20.32 -1.18
N ASP A 143 16.45 20.51 -1.42
CA ASP A 143 17.47 20.33 -0.38
C ASP A 143 17.34 21.46 0.64
N SER A 144 16.70 21.17 1.75
CA SER A 144 16.50 22.14 2.83
C SER A 144 17.29 21.73 4.07
N GLN A 145 17.98 22.70 4.67
CA GLN A 145 18.70 22.49 5.92
C GLN A 145 17.73 22.59 7.10
N GLY A 146 17.24 21.44 7.53
CA GLY A 146 16.37 21.28 8.69
C GLY A 146 16.19 19.79 8.94
N ASN A 147 16.18 19.37 10.20
CA ASN A 147 15.99 17.96 10.54
C ASN A 147 15.05 17.83 11.75
N GLN A 148 14.12 18.79 11.86
CA GLN A 148 13.15 18.82 12.93
C GLN A 148 11.79 18.42 12.36
N ASP A 149 11.51 17.13 12.47
CA ASP A 149 10.21 16.59 12.11
C ASP A 149 9.15 16.97 13.16
N TYR A 150 7.90 16.89 12.74
CA TYR A 150 6.76 17.14 13.62
C TYR A 150 6.57 15.97 14.58
N SER A 151 6.37 16.29 15.85
CA SER A 151 5.94 15.28 16.82
C SER A 151 4.56 14.76 16.48
N ARG A 152 4.27 13.53 16.92
CA ARG A 152 2.95 12.91 16.75
C ARG A 152 1.83 13.81 17.28
N GLN A 153 2.03 14.44 18.43
CA GLN A 153 1.04 15.32 19.04
C GLN A 153 0.76 16.55 18.16
N GLN A 154 1.81 17.18 17.61
CA GLN A 154 1.66 18.31 16.69
C GLN A 154 0.88 17.92 15.43
N LEU A 155 1.10 16.72 14.90
CA LEU A 155 0.34 16.22 13.74
C LEU A 155 -1.12 15.91 14.07
N GLN A 156 -1.42 15.41 15.27
CA GLN A 156 -2.81 15.21 15.72
C GLN A 156 -3.55 16.54 15.93
N GLU A 157 -2.85 17.55 16.47
CA GLU A 157 -3.38 18.91 16.59
C GLU A 157 -3.64 19.52 15.20
N LEU A 158 -2.70 19.35 14.27
CA LEU A 158 -2.85 19.79 12.89
C LEU A 158 -3.99 19.06 12.17
N GLU A 159 -4.15 17.74 12.36
CA GLU A 159 -5.28 16.97 11.82
C GLU A 159 -6.61 17.52 12.34
N THR A 160 -6.67 17.94 13.60
CA THR A 160 -7.86 18.56 14.18
C THR A 160 -8.13 19.94 13.57
N GLN A 161 -7.09 20.75 13.36
CA GLN A 161 -7.20 22.08 12.76
C GLN A 161 -7.63 22.05 11.29
N LEU A 162 -7.12 21.06 10.54
CA LEU A 162 -7.45 20.83 9.13
C LEU A 162 -8.66 19.89 8.96
N SER A 163 -9.33 19.48 10.05
CA SER A 163 -10.46 18.56 9.96
C SER A 163 -11.63 19.25 9.29
N GLU A 164 -12.10 18.67 8.19
CA GLU A 164 -13.30 19.13 7.50
C GLU A 164 -14.40 18.08 7.60
N THR A 165 -14.64 17.61 8.83
CA THR A 165 -15.68 16.61 9.12
C THR A 165 -17.06 17.06 8.60
N ASP A 166 -17.31 18.37 8.57
CA ASP A 166 -18.56 18.93 8.05
C ASP A 166 -18.63 19.02 6.52
N GLU A 167 -17.51 18.93 5.80
CA GLU A 167 -17.51 19.09 4.34
C GLU A 167 -18.24 17.94 3.64
N MET A 168 -18.02 16.70 4.08
CA MET A 168 -18.77 15.56 3.55
C MET A 168 -20.27 15.64 3.86
N ARG A 169 -20.66 16.26 4.97
CA ARG A 169 -22.08 16.51 5.27
C ARG A 169 -22.65 17.54 4.30
N ARG A 170 -21.92 18.61 4.00
CA ARG A 170 -22.32 19.61 3.00
C ARG A 170 -22.45 18.98 1.62
N ILE A 171 -21.49 18.18 1.18
CA ILE A 171 -21.56 17.44 -0.09
C ILE A 171 -22.82 16.57 -0.14
N ALA A 172 -23.12 15.84 0.95
CA ALA A 172 -24.33 15.02 1.03
C ALA A 172 -25.63 15.84 0.99
N GLU A 173 -25.67 16.99 1.65
CA GLU A 173 -26.82 17.91 1.65
C GLU A 173 -27.03 18.54 0.28
N THR A 174 -25.97 19.05 -0.36
CA THR A 174 -26.02 19.59 -1.71
C THR A 174 -26.52 18.55 -2.71
N ARG A 175 -26.01 17.31 -2.67
CA ARG A 175 -26.47 16.22 -3.54
C ARG A 175 -27.93 15.85 -3.32
N ARG A 176 -28.46 16.00 -2.09
CA ARG A 176 -29.89 15.78 -1.79
C ARG A 176 -30.79 16.89 -2.32
N GLN A 177 -30.27 18.10 -2.45
CA GLN A 177 -31.00 19.26 -2.96
C GLN A 177 -31.00 19.31 -4.49
N GLN A 178 -30.01 18.68 -5.14
CA GLN A 178 -29.96 18.57 -6.60
C GLN A 178 -31.13 17.76 -7.15
N THR A 179 -31.75 18.27 -8.20
CA THR A 179 -32.83 17.56 -8.90
C THR A 179 -32.26 16.44 -9.77
N GLU A 180 -33.09 15.44 -10.09
CA GLU A 180 -32.70 14.36 -11.01
C GLU A 180 -32.28 14.89 -12.39
N GLN A 181 -32.91 15.98 -12.85
CA GLN A 181 -32.55 16.62 -14.12
C GLN A 181 -31.15 17.26 -14.07
N GLU A 182 -30.83 17.99 -12.99
CA GLU A 182 -29.50 18.58 -12.79
C GLU A 182 -28.41 17.53 -12.67
N LEU A 183 -28.67 16.45 -11.91
CA LEU A 183 -27.74 15.33 -11.77
C LEU A 183 -27.46 14.65 -13.11
N ASN A 184 -28.50 14.43 -13.92
CA ASN A 184 -28.33 13.82 -15.25
C ASN A 184 -27.57 14.74 -16.21
N ALA A 185 -27.81 16.06 -16.15
CA ALA A 185 -27.07 17.03 -16.97
C ALA A 185 -25.58 17.08 -16.57
N LEU A 186 -25.28 17.19 -15.28
CA LEU A 186 -23.91 17.21 -14.76
C LEU A 186 -23.16 15.92 -15.09
N LYS A 187 -23.86 14.77 -14.98
CA LYS A 187 -23.30 13.49 -15.37
C LYS A 187 -22.97 13.44 -16.86
N ALA A 188 -23.86 13.91 -17.72
CA ALA A 188 -23.62 13.94 -19.17
C ALA A 188 -22.43 14.83 -19.55
N GLU A 189 -22.30 16.00 -18.93
CA GLU A 189 -21.18 16.91 -19.14
C GLU A 189 -19.84 16.28 -18.71
N LEU A 190 -19.82 15.63 -17.55
CA LEU A 190 -18.62 14.96 -17.04
C LEU A 190 -18.25 13.73 -17.88
N ASP A 191 -19.24 12.94 -18.30
CA ASP A 191 -19.04 11.78 -19.18
C ASP A 191 -18.48 12.23 -20.54
N GLU A 192 -18.98 13.34 -21.11
CA GLU A 192 -18.45 13.93 -22.34
C GLU A 192 -17.00 14.40 -22.16
N LEU A 193 -16.71 15.16 -21.09
CA LEU A 193 -15.36 15.62 -20.78
C LEU A 193 -14.39 14.44 -20.67
N ARG A 194 -14.78 13.38 -19.93
CA ARG A 194 -13.96 12.19 -19.79
C ARG A 194 -13.78 11.44 -21.09
N GLN A 195 -14.81 11.36 -21.92
CA GLN A 195 -14.71 10.73 -23.23
C GLN A 195 -13.72 11.49 -24.12
N GLN A 196 -13.77 12.82 -24.13
CA GLN A 196 -12.79 13.65 -24.83
C GLN A 196 -11.38 13.44 -24.28
N ASN A 197 -11.24 13.37 -22.96
CA ASN A 197 -9.96 13.12 -22.30
C ASN A 197 -9.43 11.71 -22.59
N GLN A 198 -10.28 10.69 -22.64
CA GLN A 198 -9.91 9.28 -22.93
C GLN A 198 -9.64 9.01 -24.42
N ALA A 199 -10.13 9.88 -25.33
CA ALA A 199 -9.89 9.74 -26.76
C ALA A 199 -8.39 9.83 -27.12
N VAL A 200 -7.59 10.51 -26.30
CA VAL A 200 -6.14 10.52 -26.39
C VAL A 200 -5.58 9.44 -25.46
N SER A 201 -4.72 8.56 -26.00
CA SER A 201 -4.07 7.51 -25.22
C SER A 201 -3.32 8.11 -24.02
N ASP A 202 -3.42 7.47 -22.86
CA ASP A 202 -2.72 7.89 -21.66
C ASP A 202 -1.38 7.15 -21.58
N PRO A 203 -0.24 7.83 -21.80
CA PRO A 203 1.07 7.22 -21.77
C PRO A 203 1.61 7.02 -20.35
N HIS A 204 0.89 7.51 -19.32
CA HIS A 204 1.40 7.51 -17.95
C HIS A 204 1.50 6.11 -17.37
N ASP A 205 2.69 5.77 -16.86
CA ASP A 205 2.90 4.50 -16.20
C ASP A 205 2.50 4.60 -14.72
N TYR A 206 1.32 4.07 -14.40
CA TYR A 206 0.85 3.92 -13.02
C TYR A 206 1.48 2.70 -12.31
N ASN A 207 2.60 2.17 -12.81
CA ASN A 207 3.17 0.90 -12.34
C ASN A 207 3.21 0.81 -10.82
N GLU A 208 2.81 -0.35 -10.35
CA GLU A 208 2.70 -0.70 -8.94
C GLU A 208 3.89 -1.54 -8.47
N ALA A 209 4.84 -1.87 -9.34
CA ALA A 209 6.00 -2.67 -8.96
C ALA A 209 6.74 -2.06 -7.76
N ASP A 210 6.98 -0.74 -7.78
CA ASP A 210 7.62 -0.02 -6.67
C ASP A 210 6.74 -0.03 -5.41
N THR A 211 5.44 0.23 -5.55
CA THR A 211 4.47 0.24 -4.44
C THR A 211 4.35 -1.12 -3.77
N ARG A 212 4.39 -2.22 -4.55
CA ARG A 212 4.35 -3.58 -4.02
C ARG A 212 5.54 -3.88 -3.13
N HIS A 213 6.76 -3.61 -3.61
CA HIS A 213 7.96 -3.86 -2.81
C HIS A 213 7.96 -3.02 -1.56
N TYR A 214 7.59 -1.73 -1.68
CA TYR A 214 7.46 -0.83 -0.53
C TYR A 214 6.50 -1.38 0.56
N LEU A 215 5.31 -1.87 0.17
CA LEU A 215 4.35 -2.42 1.13
C LEU A 215 4.82 -3.72 1.78
N ILE A 216 5.46 -4.61 1.01
CA ILE A 216 6.01 -5.86 1.53
C ILE A 216 7.12 -5.55 2.54
N ASP A 217 8.05 -4.67 2.17
CA ASP A 217 9.12 -4.15 3.01
C ASP A 217 8.60 -3.60 4.34
N LEU A 218 7.59 -2.74 4.27
CA LEU A 218 6.96 -2.14 5.46
C LEU A 218 6.40 -3.22 6.38
N LEU A 219 5.65 -4.18 5.85
CA LEU A 219 5.04 -5.26 6.62
C LEU A 219 6.09 -6.22 7.21
N LEU A 220 7.18 -6.47 6.50
CA LEU A 220 8.29 -7.28 6.99
C LEU A 220 8.98 -6.60 8.16
N ARG A 221 9.28 -5.29 8.05
CA ARG A 221 9.84 -4.49 9.14
C ARG A 221 8.89 -4.40 10.34
N GLU A 222 7.59 -4.23 10.12
CA GLU A 222 6.56 -4.27 11.18
C GLU A 222 6.52 -5.62 11.92
N ALA A 223 6.77 -6.73 11.22
CA ALA A 223 6.89 -8.06 11.80
C ALA A 223 8.25 -8.34 12.47
N GLY A 224 9.17 -7.36 12.47
CA GLY A 224 10.48 -7.45 13.12
C GLY A 224 11.57 -8.09 12.28
N TRP A 225 11.40 -8.18 10.96
CA TRP A 225 12.43 -8.68 10.05
C TRP A 225 13.41 -7.59 9.67
N ASP A 226 14.70 -7.89 9.77
CA ASP A 226 15.74 -7.14 9.10
C ASP A 226 15.86 -7.63 7.65
N ILE A 227 15.39 -6.81 6.71
CA ILE A 227 15.45 -7.12 5.28
C ILE A 227 16.70 -6.57 4.61
N ASP A 228 17.49 -5.76 5.31
CA ASP A 228 18.71 -5.15 4.80
C ASP A 228 19.95 -6.02 5.11
N GLN A 229 19.78 -7.10 5.88
CA GLN A 229 20.83 -8.10 6.11
C GLN A 229 21.23 -8.85 4.82
N PRO A 230 22.48 -9.32 4.72
CA PRO A 230 22.94 -10.09 3.56
C PRO A 230 22.02 -11.27 3.28
N HIS A 231 21.77 -11.54 1.99
CA HIS A 231 20.97 -12.68 1.52
C HIS A 231 19.48 -12.65 1.92
N ALA A 232 18.96 -11.55 2.47
CA ALA A 232 17.53 -11.42 2.76
C ALA A 232 16.70 -11.09 1.53
N GLN A 233 17.28 -10.43 0.52
CA GLN A 233 16.59 -10.01 -0.72
C GLN A 233 17.26 -10.61 -1.95
N GLU A 234 16.46 -10.83 -3.00
CA GLU A 234 16.91 -11.35 -4.31
C GLU A 234 17.84 -12.57 -4.18
N TYR A 235 17.50 -13.50 -3.29
CA TYR A 235 18.37 -14.62 -2.94
C TYR A 235 18.42 -15.65 -4.07
N GLU A 236 19.61 -15.87 -4.64
CA GLU A 236 19.82 -16.86 -5.69
C GLU A 236 19.70 -18.29 -5.14
N VAL A 237 18.86 -19.09 -5.77
CA VAL A 237 18.78 -20.54 -5.56
C VAL A 237 19.16 -21.31 -6.82
N THR A 238 19.77 -22.47 -6.62
CA THR A 238 20.11 -23.42 -7.68
C THR A 238 19.24 -24.68 -7.59
N GLY A 239 19.04 -25.37 -8.72
CA GLY A 239 18.20 -26.57 -8.80
C GLY A 239 16.80 -26.29 -9.35
N MET A 240 16.54 -25.08 -9.85
CA MET A 240 15.26 -24.72 -10.45
C MET A 240 15.01 -25.50 -11.75
N PRO A 241 13.77 -25.99 -12.00
CA PRO A 241 13.43 -26.74 -13.21
C PRO A 241 13.21 -25.78 -14.41
N ASN A 242 14.24 -25.03 -14.76
CA ASN A 242 14.27 -24.11 -15.90
C ASN A 242 15.58 -24.27 -16.68
N SER A 243 15.73 -23.53 -17.79
CA SER A 243 16.90 -23.65 -18.67
C SER A 243 18.22 -23.25 -18.01
N THR A 244 18.21 -22.40 -16.99
CA THR A 244 19.40 -21.92 -16.31
C THR A 244 19.76 -22.71 -15.06
N GLY A 245 18.82 -23.51 -14.53
CA GLY A 245 18.94 -24.17 -13.23
C GLY A 245 18.90 -23.20 -12.04
N LYS A 246 18.67 -21.91 -12.28
CA LYS A 246 18.75 -20.84 -11.27
C LYS A 246 17.42 -20.13 -11.09
N GLY A 247 17.20 -19.56 -9.91
CA GLY A 247 16.11 -18.62 -9.66
C GLY A 247 16.45 -17.67 -8.52
N TYR A 248 15.60 -16.65 -8.34
CA TYR A 248 15.80 -15.59 -7.36
C TYR A 248 14.53 -15.45 -6.53
N ILE A 249 14.68 -15.54 -5.21
CA ILE A 249 13.60 -15.39 -4.25
C ILE A 249 13.57 -13.92 -3.81
N ASP A 250 12.41 -13.27 -3.87
CA ASP A 250 12.32 -11.84 -3.51
C ASP A 250 12.76 -11.61 -2.07
N TYR A 251 12.28 -12.42 -1.12
CA TYR A 251 12.77 -12.38 0.26
C TYR A 251 12.96 -13.76 0.89
N VAL A 252 14.04 -13.93 1.65
CA VAL A 252 14.24 -15.06 2.56
C VAL A 252 14.33 -14.56 4.00
N LEU A 253 13.49 -15.12 4.86
CA LEU A 253 13.38 -14.76 6.26
C LEU A 253 14.20 -15.75 7.09
N TRP A 254 15.38 -15.31 7.55
CA TRP A 254 16.39 -16.15 8.19
C TRP A 254 16.24 -16.20 9.71
N ALA A 255 16.45 -17.37 10.31
CA ALA A 255 16.69 -17.49 11.74
C ALA A 255 18.11 -17.03 12.09
N ASP A 256 18.35 -16.70 13.36
CA ASP A 256 19.67 -16.32 13.90
C ASP A 256 20.75 -17.39 13.67
N ASN A 257 20.35 -18.66 13.50
CA ASN A 257 21.26 -19.77 13.21
C ASN A 257 21.53 -19.97 11.71
N GLY A 258 21.04 -19.07 10.85
CA GLY A 258 21.22 -19.12 9.39
C GLY A 258 20.33 -20.11 8.65
N THR A 259 19.29 -20.68 9.28
CA THR A 259 18.31 -21.53 8.57
C THR A 259 17.13 -20.71 8.05
N PRO A 260 16.57 -21.07 6.87
CA PRO A 260 15.46 -20.32 6.27
C PRO A 260 14.15 -20.65 6.99
N LEU A 261 13.55 -19.67 7.68
CA LEU A 261 12.26 -19.82 8.35
C LEU A 261 11.09 -19.67 7.37
N ALA A 262 11.21 -18.74 6.43
CA ALA A 262 10.23 -18.54 5.39
C ALA A 262 10.83 -17.91 4.13
N LEU A 263 10.06 -17.94 3.04
CA LEU A 263 10.30 -17.15 1.85
C LEU A 263 9.08 -16.30 1.51
N VAL A 264 9.29 -15.17 0.84
CA VAL A 264 8.22 -14.32 0.31
C VAL A 264 8.41 -14.16 -1.20
N GLU A 265 7.39 -14.54 -1.96
CA GLU A 265 7.32 -14.31 -3.40
C GLU A 265 6.38 -13.13 -3.71
N ALA A 266 6.92 -12.07 -4.31
CA ALA A 266 6.20 -10.86 -4.69
C ALA A 266 5.64 -10.98 -6.12
N LYS A 267 4.31 -10.88 -6.26
CA LYS A 267 3.62 -10.93 -7.56
C LYS A 267 2.94 -9.62 -7.91
N ARG A 268 2.90 -9.28 -9.20
CA ARG A 268 2.09 -8.16 -9.70
C ARG A 268 0.63 -8.36 -9.28
N THR A 269 0.01 -7.35 -8.68
CA THR A 269 -1.43 -7.29 -8.34
C THR A 269 -2.37 -7.62 -9.49
N SER A 270 -2.00 -7.28 -10.72
CA SER A 270 -2.80 -7.57 -11.91
C SER A 270 -2.88 -9.07 -12.22
N LYS A 271 -2.16 -9.93 -11.49
CA LYS A 271 -2.22 -11.39 -11.57
C LYS A 271 -2.70 -11.93 -10.22
N ASP A 272 -3.54 -12.97 -10.28
CA ASP A 272 -3.97 -13.71 -9.09
C ASP A 272 -2.73 -14.19 -8.33
N ALA A 273 -2.67 -13.90 -7.02
CA ALA A 273 -1.60 -14.31 -6.12
C ALA A 273 -1.35 -15.83 -6.18
N ASN A 274 -2.38 -16.62 -6.49
CA ASN A 274 -2.29 -18.07 -6.68
C ASN A 274 -1.36 -18.49 -7.83
N GLN A 275 -1.09 -17.64 -8.82
CA GLN A 275 -0.15 -17.94 -9.91
C GLN A 275 1.30 -18.08 -9.41
N GLY A 276 1.65 -17.46 -8.28
CA GLY A 276 2.97 -17.57 -7.66
C GLY A 276 3.18 -18.83 -6.83
N LYS A 277 2.10 -19.56 -6.52
CA LYS A 277 2.13 -20.70 -5.60
C LYS A 277 3.11 -21.80 -6.05
N HIS A 278 3.10 -22.15 -7.34
CA HIS A 278 3.96 -23.22 -7.84
C HIS A 278 5.45 -22.83 -7.76
N GLN A 279 5.78 -21.61 -8.19
CA GLN A 279 7.15 -21.10 -8.14
C GLN A 279 7.67 -20.99 -6.70
N ALA A 280 6.86 -20.46 -5.79
CA ALA A 280 7.21 -20.33 -4.39
C ALA A 280 7.48 -21.71 -3.73
N LYS A 281 6.75 -22.76 -4.14
CA LYS A 281 7.04 -24.14 -3.72
C LYS A 281 8.40 -24.62 -4.26
N LEU A 282 8.70 -24.39 -5.54
CA LEU A 282 9.98 -24.78 -6.12
C LEU A 282 11.17 -24.11 -5.42
N TYR A 283 11.01 -22.84 -5.04
CA TYR A 283 12.00 -22.12 -4.23
C TYR A 283 12.18 -22.72 -2.84
N ALA A 284 11.07 -23.06 -2.17
CA ALA A 284 11.16 -23.77 -0.91
C ALA A 284 11.83 -25.15 -1.07
N ASP A 285 11.60 -25.86 -2.18
CA ASP A 285 12.24 -27.15 -2.47
C ASP A 285 13.77 -26.99 -2.60
N CYS A 286 14.23 -25.91 -3.26
CA CYS A 286 15.65 -25.59 -3.37
C CYS A 286 16.28 -25.23 -2.01
N LEU A 287 15.60 -24.40 -1.23
CA LEU A 287 16.08 -24.01 0.12
C LEU A 287 16.14 -25.22 1.07
N GLU A 288 15.17 -26.12 1.01
CA GLU A 288 15.16 -27.34 1.83
C GLU A 288 16.33 -28.26 1.47
N GLN A 289 16.64 -28.43 0.18
CA GLN A 289 17.81 -29.20 -0.25
C GLN A 289 19.13 -28.60 0.28
N GLN A 290 19.26 -27.27 0.25
CA GLN A 290 20.48 -26.59 0.68
C GLN A 290 20.64 -26.53 2.20
N TYR A 291 19.56 -26.24 2.94
CA TYR A 291 19.62 -25.93 4.38
C TYR A 291 19.03 -27.02 5.27
N GLN A 292 18.47 -28.09 4.68
CA GLN A 292 17.82 -29.20 5.40
C GLN A 292 16.66 -28.74 6.31
N GLN A 293 16.06 -27.59 5.99
CA GLN A 293 14.89 -27.05 6.66
C GLN A 293 13.90 -26.54 5.62
N ARG A 294 12.68 -27.08 5.63
CA ARG A 294 11.57 -26.59 4.82
C ARG A 294 11.14 -25.20 5.30
N PRO A 295 11.26 -24.12 4.51
CA PRO A 295 10.72 -22.82 4.92
C PRO A 295 9.19 -22.81 4.85
N VAL A 296 8.54 -21.90 5.58
CA VAL A 296 7.13 -21.54 5.33
C VAL A 296 7.04 -20.65 4.09
N ILE A 297 6.01 -20.82 3.27
CA ILE A 297 5.87 -20.07 2.02
C ILE A 297 4.91 -18.91 2.22
N PHE A 298 5.35 -17.70 1.88
CA PHE A 298 4.47 -16.56 1.63
C PHE A 298 4.47 -16.18 0.16
N TYR A 299 3.32 -15.73 -0.31
CA TYR A 299 3.22 -15.01 -1.58
C TYR A 299 2.31 -13.81 -1.41
N SER A 300 2.70 -12.69 -2.03
CA SER A 300 2.06 -11.40 -1.79
C SER A 300 2.07 -10.51 -3.02
N ASN A 301 1.07 -9.66 -3.15
CA ASN A 301 1.06 -8.55 -4.09
C ASN A 301 1.15 -7.17 -3.39
N GLY A 302 1.62 -7.12 -2.15
CA GLY A 302 1.66 -5.91 -1.32
C GLY A 302 0.34 -5.62 -0.58
N TYR A 303 -0.81 -6.04 -1.11
CA TYR A 303 -2.14 -5.79 -0.52
C TYR A 303 -2.81 -7.01 0.08
N GLN A 304 -2.60 -8.14 -0.56
CA GLN A 304 -3.05 -9.46 -0.12
C GLN A 304 -1.81 -10.30 0.15
N HIS A 305 -1.88 -11.07 1.23
CA HIS A 305 -0.81 -11.93 1.69
C HIS A 305 -1.38 -13.31 1.95
N TRP A 306 -0.68 -14.32 1.48
CA TRP A 306 -1.05 -15.70 1.70
C TRP A 306 0.09 -16.42 2.39
N LEU A 307 -0.27 -17.24 3.36
CA LEU A 307 0.63 -18.15 4.05
C LEU A 307 0.32 -19.57 3.61
N TRP A 308 1.36 -20.33 3.27
CA TRP A 308 1.29 -21.74 2.95
C TRP A 308 2.37 -22.53 3.69
N ASP A 309 1.95 -23.29 4.70
CA ASP A 309 2.77 -24.36 5.29
C ASP A 309 2.47 -25.65 4.52
N ASP A 310 3.18 -25.86 3.41
CA ASP A 310 2.88 -26.92 2.46
C ASP A 310 3.12 -28.35 2.97
N VAL A 311 3.67 -28.47 4.18
CA VAL A 311 3.79 -29.73 4.93
C VAL A 311 2.49 -30.07 5.67
N THR A 312 1.80 -29.06 6.22
CA THR A 312 0.75 -29.28 7.23
C THR A 312 -0.63 -28.75 6.82
N TYR A 313 -0.69 -27.62 6.10
CA TYR A 313 -1.93 -26.88 5.87
C TYR A 313 -2.04 -26.33 4.45
N PRO A 314 -3.27 -26.25 3.89
CA PRO A 314 -3.49 -25.54 2.63
C PRO A 314 -3.21 -24.03 2.81
N PRO A 315 -3.02 -23.30 1.69
CA PRO A 315 -2.82 -21.86 1.76
C PRO A 315 -4.02 -21.14 2.39
N ARG A 316 -3.73 -20.08 3.15
CA ARG A 316 -4.74 -19.21 3.76
C ARG A 316 -4.32 -17.75 3.67
N SER A 317 -5.31 -16.85 3.58
CA SER A 317 -5.08 -15.41 3.64
C SER A 317 -4.61 -14.99 5.04
N VAL A 318 -3.69 -14.03 5.10
CA VAL A 318 -3.16 -13.41 6.32
C VAL A 318 -3.08 -11.89 6.14
N GLN A 319 -3.12 -11.15 7.24
CA GLN A 319 -3.08 -9.67 7.23
C GLN A 319 -1.65 -9.11 7.15
N GLY A 320 -0.63 -9.96 7.33
CA GLY A 320 0.77 -9.57 7.32
C GLY A 320 1.66 -10.79 7.52
N PHE A 321 2.97 -10.55 7.64
CA PHE A 321 3.95 -11.59 7.84
C PHE A 321 4.03 -12.00 9.31
N LEU A 322 4.39 -13.25 9.56
CA LEU A 322 4.59 -13.77 10.91
C LEU A 322 5.94 -13.31 11.45
N LYS A 323 6.02 -13.16 12.78
CA LYS A 323 7.26 -12.84 13.49
C LYS A 323 8.24 -14.02 13.48
N PRO A 324 9.55 -13.78 13.73
CA PRO A 324 10.55 -14.84 13.79
C PRO A 324 10.17 -16.01 14.74
N ASP A 325 9.70 -15.70 15.95
CA ASP A 325 9.32 -16.70 16.96
C ASP A 325 8.07 -17.50 16.57
N GLU A 326 7.12 -16.87 15.89
CA GLU A 326 5.92 -17.52 15.35
C GLU A 326 6.28 -18.52 14.24
N LEU A 327 7.20 -18.16 13.34
CA LEU A 327 7.68 -19.04 12.28
C LEU A 327 8.51 -20.20 12.84
N GLN A 328 9.43 -19.92 13.78
CA GLN A 328 10.17 -20.96 14.49
C GLN A 328 9.22 -21.95 15.17
N ARG A 329 8.16 -21.45 15.82
CA ARG A 329 7.14 -22.30 16.46
C ARG A 329 6.37 -23.14 15.45
N LEU A 330 6.03 -22.61 14.28
CA LEU A 330 5.37 -23.37 13.22
C LEU A 330 6.26 -24.52 12.73
N ILE A 331 7.54 -24.26 12.46
CA ILE A 331 8.49 -25.27 12.01
C ILE A 331 8.72 -26.32 13.10
N PHE A 332 8.96 -25.90 14.35
CA PHE A 332 9.14 -26.80 15.49
C PHE A 332 7.96 -27.77 15.65
N ARG A 333 6.72 -27.29 15.43
CA ARG A 333 5.51 -28.12 15.51
C ARG A 333 5.46 -29.22 14.45
N ARG A 334 6.15 -29.11 13.30
CA ARG A 334 6.13 -30.15 12.27
C ARG A 334 6.70 -31.48 12.79
N THR A 335 7.69 -31.43 13.68
CA THR A 335 8.34 -32.62 14.26
C THR A 335 7.94 -32.91 15.71
N ASN A 336 7.42 -31.92 16.45
CA ASN A 336 7.14 -32.05 17.89
C ASN A 336 5.64 -32.14 18.23
N ARG A 337 4.76 -32.29 17.23
CA ARG A 337 3.33 -32.50 17.46
C ARG A 337 3.09 -33.85 18.15
N LYS A 338 2.62 -33.81 19.38
CA LYS A 338 2.08 -34.99 20.05
C LYS A 338 0.64 -35.22 19.61
N PRO A 339 0.24 -36.47 19.28
CA PRO A 339 -1.15 -36.80 19.06
C PRO A 339 -2.00 -36.41 20.27
N LEU A 340 -3.13 -35.73 20.03
CA LEU A 340 -4.03 -35.27 21.10
C LEU A 340 -4.52 -36.42 22.01
N HIS A 341 -4.64 -37.63 21.47
CA HIS A 341 -5.03 -38.83 22.24
C HIS A 341 -3.93 -39.36 23.17
N LEU A 342 -2.68 -38.89 23.05
CA LEU A 342 -1.57 -39.22 23.95
C LEU A 342 -1.37 -38.14 25.03
N ALA A 343 -2.22 -37.11 25.07
CA ALA A 343 -2.22 -36.07 26.10
C ALA A 343 -3.02 -36.45 27.35
N GLU A 344 -3.21 -37.75 27.63
CA GLU A 344 -3.72 -38.24 28.92
C GLU A 344 -2.56 -38.38 29.91
N GLY A 345 -2.52 -37.52 30.94
CA GLY A 345 -1.52 -37.69 31.99
C GLY A 345 -1.18 -36.50 32.88
N LEU A 346 -1.90 -35.38 32.85
CA LEU A 346 -1.87 -34.45 33.99
C LEU A 346 -2.89 -34.92 35.03
N ARG A 347 -2.49 -35.96 35.78
CA ARG A 347 -3.19 -36.34 37.01
C ARG A 347 -3.19 -35.14 37.94
N ILE A 348 -4.36 -34.55 38.11
CA ILE A 348 -4.67 -33.64 39.22
C ILE A 348 -4.41 -34.44 40.50
N LEU A 349 -3.28 -34.19 41.15
CA LEU A 349 -3.10 -34.54 42.56
C LEU A 349 -4.06 -33.66 43.35
N ARG A 350 -5.31 -34.12 43.50
CA ARG A 350 -6.18 -33.67 44.58
C ARG A 350 -5.52 -34.13 45.87
N LEU A 351 -4.90 -33.18 46.58
CA LEU A 351 -4.67 -33.31 48.00
C LEU A 351 -6.04 -33.52 48.67
N GLN A 352 -6.24 -34.68 49.27
CA GLN A 352 -7.27 -34.89 50.28
C GLN A 352 -6.58 -35.21 51.60
N PHE A 353 -7.06 -34.48 52.61
CA PHE A 353 -6.77 -34.49 54.06
C PHE A 353 -5.55 -33.69 54.52
#